data_AF-A0A929BLW7-F1
#
_entry.id   AF-A0A929BLW7-F1
#
_cell.length_a   1.000
_cell.length_b   1.000
_cell.length_c   1.000
_cell.angle_alpha   90.00
_cell.angle_beta   90.00
_cell.angle_gamma   90.00
#
_symmetry.space_group_name_H-M   'P 1'
#
loop_
_entity.id
_entity.type
_entity.pdbx_description
1 polymer ?
#
loop_
_entity_poly.entity_id
_entity_poly.type
_entity_poly.pdbx_seq_one_letter_code
_entity_poly.pdbx_strand_id
1 'polypeptide(L)'
;MDVEQRIKNLRNQLRYHNYCYYVLNDPIVSDAEYDALMDELRALEAAHPELVTPDSPTQRVGAEPAEGFVKVTHPAPILSLDKGTSGEEIRAWWERVSKFLPPDAPPLAWVVEPKLDGLTVVLHYEDGLFVLGATRGNGYVGEDVTTNLRTVRALPLRIPVGNPWGFPKPQGFRRVPHRLIVRGEAIMLIADFEALNRQQAEAEGKLFANPRNATAGSLRQLDPRVTAARPISLLCYAIVEAEGPALSSSASLTVNSAGGPMPSTQWETLAYLRELGFPVSEHVARFESLDEVIVYCEGWIERRDTAPYELDGLVIKVDDLATRVALGVVGRAPRGAVAFKFPGREATTKVLDIGVNVGRTGALTPFAYLEPV
;
A
#
# COMPACT_ATOMS: atom_id res chain seq x y z
N MET A 1 -38.85 0.75 7.30
CA MET A 1 -37.49 0.97 7.81
C MET A 1 -37.35 2.45 8.04
N ASP A 2 -36.81 2.85 9.18
CA ASP A 2 -36.44 4.25 9.43
C ASP A 2 -35.42 4.74 8.39
N VAL A 3 -35.45 6.03 8.02
CA VAL A 3 -34.59 6.61 6.99
C VAL A 3 -33.11 6.51 7.35
N GLU A 4 -32.78 6.73 8.62
CA GLU A 4 -31.41 6.58 9.13
C GLU A 4 -30.93 5.13 8.94
N GLN A 5 -31.79 4.16 9.26
CA GLN A 5 -31.48 2.74 9.09
C GLN A 5 -31.31 2.35 7.61
N ARG A 6 -32.07 2.96 6.69
CA ARG A 6 -31.92 2.73 5.25
C ARG A 6 -30.60 3.30 4.73
N ILE A 7 -30.26 4.55 5.08
CA ILE A 7 -28.98 5.18 4.73
C ILE A 7 -27.81 4.33 5.25
N LYS A 8 -27.87 3.89 6.51
CA LYS A 8 -26.85 3.03 7.10
C LYS A 8 -26.68 1.71 6.34
N ASN A 9 -27.79 1.09 5.92
CA ASN A 9 -27.77 -0.15 5.15
C ASN A 9 -27.15 0.06 3.76
N LEU A 10 -27.57 1.10 3.03
CA LEU A 10 -27.01 1.45 1.71
C LEU A 10 -25.50 1.71 1.79
N ARG A 11 -25.04 2.49 2.78
CA ARG A 11 -23.61 2.73 3.01
C ARG A 11 -22.85 1.42 3.22
N ASN A 12 -23.38 0.49 4.01
CA ASN A 12 -22.73 -0.80 4.25
C ASN A 12 -22.71 -1.69 3.00
N GLN A 13 -23.80 -1.75 2.23
CA GLN A 13 -23.87 -2.47 0.96
C GLN A 13 -22.87 -1.94 -0.05
N LEU A 14 -22.88 -0.63 -0.30
CA LEU A 14 -21.96 0.01 -1.24
C LEU A 14 -20.50 -0.17 -0.83
N ARG A 15 -20.17 -0.10 0.47
CA ARG A 15 -18.80 -0.38 0.95
C ARG A 15 -18.40 -1.83 0.68
N TYR A 16 -19.29 -2.79 0.94
CA TYR A 16 -19.03 -4.20 0.71
C TYR A 16 -18.92 -4.53 -0.78
N HIS A 17 -19.78 -3.96 -1.64
CA HIS A 17 -19.68 -4.12 -3.09
C HIS A 17 -18.39 -3.52 -3.65
N ASN A 18 -17.97 -2.34 -3.18
CA ASN A 18 -16.67 -1.78 -3.54
C ASN A 18 -15.51 -2.70 -3.12
N TYR A 19 -15.59 -3.32 -1.93
CA TYR A 19 -14.58 -4.26 -1.48
C TYR A 19 -14.53 -5.52 -2.35
N CYS A 20 -15.68 -6.14 -2.63
CA CYS A 20 -15.79 -7.26 -3.56
C CYS A 20 -15.19 -6.94 -4.94
N TYR A 21 -15.54 -5.78 -5.51
CA TYR A 21 -15.07 -5.37 -6.83
C TYR A 21 -13.57 -5.02 -6.86
N TYR A 22 -13.14 -4.06 -6.03
CA TYR A 22 -11.80 -3.45 -6.13
C TYR A 22 -10.73 -4.12 -5.28
N VAL A 23 -11.11 -4.98 -4.32
CA VAL A 23 -10.17 -5.65 -3.42
C VAL A 23 -10.15 -7.15 -3.62
N LEU A 24 -11.32 -7.79 -3.69
CA LEU A 24 -11.41 -9.25 -3.91
C LEU A 24 -11.36 -9.64 -5.38
N ASN A 25 -11.60 -8.69 -6.30
CA ASN A 25 -11.78 -8.98 -7.73
C ASN A 25 -12.89 -10.02 -7.99
N ASP A 26 -13.97 -9.96 -7.19
CA ASP A 26 -15.11 -10.88 -7.21
C ASP A 26 -16.43 -10.08 -7.03
N PRO A 27 -16.86 -9.32 -8.05
CA PRO A 27 -18.06 -8.49 -7.96
C PRO A 27 -19.33 -9.35 -7.83
N ILE A 28 -20.15 -9.04 -6.83
CA ILE A 28 -21.38 -9.80 -6.51
C ILE A 28 -22.67 -9.12 -6.97
N VAL A 29 -22.56 -7.94 -7.58
CA VAL A 29 -23.67 -7.17 -8.18
C VAL A 29 -23.18 -6.57 -9.49
N SER A 30 -24.11 -6.34 -10.41
CA SER A 30 -23.85 -5.61 -11.66
C SER A 30 -23.62 -4.12 -11.42
N ASP A 31 -22.98 -3.44 -12.37
CA ASP A 31 -22.76 -1.99 -12.32
C ASP A 31 -24.10 -1.23 -12.21
N ALA A 32 -25.14 -1.68 -12.92
CA ALA A 32 -26.47 -1.05 -12.87
C ALA A 32 -27.13 -1.17 -11.49
N GLU A 33 -26.96 -2.29 -10.80
CA GLU A 33 -27.46 -2.48 -9.42
C GLU A 33 -26.69 -1.62 -8.43
N TYR A 34 -25.36 -1.54 -8.58
CA TYR A 34 -24.53 -0.67 -7.75
C TYR A 34 -24.91 0.81 -7.92
N ASP A 35 -25.10 1.26 -9.16
CA ASP A 35 -25.48 2.64 -9.48
C ASP A 35 -26.86 2.98 -8.91
N ALA A 36 -27.83 2.07 -9.00
CA ALA A 36 -29.14 2.25 -8.37
C ALA A 36 -29.05 2.45 -6.85
N LEU A 37 -28.22 1.65 -6.15
CA LEU A 37 -27.97 1.81 -4.72
C LEU A 37 -27.28 3.14 -4.39
N MET A 38 -26.34 3.57 -5.24
CA MET A 38 -25.63 4.84 -5.08
C MET A 38 -26.57 6.03 -5.26
N ASP A 39 -27.42 5.99 -6.28
CA ASP A 39 -28.37 7.06 -6.57
C ASP A 39 -29.45 7.18 -5.49
N GLU A 40 -29.92 6.04 -4.96
CA GLU A 40 -30.79 6.05 -3.79
C GLU A 40 -30.11 6.69 -2.57
N LEU A 41 -28.85 6.32 -2.29
CA LEU A 41 -28.10 6.92 -1.17
C LEU A 41 -27.93 8.43 -1.36
N ARG A 42 -27.59 8.88 -2.57
CA ARG A 42 -27.47 10.31 -2.91
C ARG A 42 -28.79 11.06 -2.69
N ALA A 43 -29.90 10.51 -3.15
CA ALA A 43 -31.22 11.13 -2.98
C ALA A 43 -31.60 11.26 -1.50
N LEU A 44 -31.35 10.22 -0.70
CA LEU A 44 -31.62 10.24 0.74
C LEU A 44 -30.71 11.22 1.49
N GLU A 45 -29.42 11.27 1.18
CA GLU A 45 -28.49 12.22 1.78
C GLU A 45 -28.76 13.67 1.37
N ALA A 46 -29.25 13.91 0.15
CA ALA A 46 -29.68 15.23 -0.28
C ALA A 46 -30.95 15.70 0.46
N ALA A 47 -31.88 14.78 0.74
CA ALA A 47 -33.09 15.06 1.51
C ALA A 47 -32.82 15.19 3.02
N HIS A 48 -31.75 14.57 3.52
CA HIS A 48 -31.35 14.55 4.93
C HIS A 48 -29.86 14.92 5.12
N PRO A 49 -29.45 16.19 4.87
CA PRO A 49 -28.06 16.61 4.97
C PRO A 49 -27.43 16.36 6.35
N GLU A 50 -28.24 16.40 7.41
CA GLU A 50 -27.84 16.13 8.79
C GLU A 50 -27.37 14.68 9.03
N LEU A 51 -27.72 13.76 8.13
CA LEU A 51 -27.33 12.35 8.23
C LEU A 51 -26.07 12.02 7.43
N VAL A 52 -25.51 12.97 6.67
CA VAL A 52 -24.29 12.78 5.86
C VAL A 52 -23.08 12.59 6.77
N THR A 53 -22.30 11.55 6.53
CA THR A 53 -21.08 11.24 7.29
C THR A 53 -19.83 11.28 6.40
N PRO A 54 -18.65 11.67 6.95
CA PRO A 54 -17.40 11.74 6.16
C PRO A 54 -16.92 10.42 5.55
N ASP A 55 -17.45 9.29 6.01
CA ASP A 55 -17.15 7.94 5.52
C ASP A 55 -18.22 7.40 4.55
N SER A 56 -19.20 8.22 4.15
CA SER A 56 -20.21 7.83 3.18
C SER A 56 -19.57 7.63 1.79
N PRO A 57 -19.95 6.59 1.03
CA PRO A 57 -19.47 6.36 -0.33
C PRO A 57 -19.67 7.54 -1.29
N THR A 58 -20.64 8.42 -1.02
CA THR A 58 -20.92 9.64 -1.80
C THR A 58 -19.87 10.73 -1.60
N GLN A 59 -19.16 10.71 -0.47
CA GLN A 59 -18.18 11.75 -0.06
C GLN A 59 -16.76 11.48 -0.57
N ARG A 60 -16.59 10.50 -1.48
CA ARG A 60 -15.27 10.18 -2.05
C ARG A 60 -14.73 11.23 -3.02
N VAL A 61 -15.61 11.92 -3.73
CA VAL A 61 -15.27 12.93 -4.74
C VAL A 61 -16.07 14.19 -4.43
N GLY A 62 -15.42 15.37 -4.48
CA GLY A 62 -16.09 16.65 -4.21
C GLY A 62 -15.31 17.62 -3.33
N ALA A 63 -14.07 17.32 -2.96
CA ALA A 63 -13.20 18.31 -2.34
C ALA A 63 -12.74 19.36 -3.36
N GLU A 64 -12.73 20.63 -2.95
CA GLU A 64 -12.19 21.73 -3.75
C GLU A 64 -10.69 21.52 -4.03
N PRO A 65 -10.17 22.03 -5.17
CA PRO A 65 -8.75 21.99 -5.45
C PRO A 65 -7.94 22.64 -4.33
N ALA A 66 -6.89 21.95 -3.88
CA ALA A 66 -5.98 22.47 -2.87
C ALA A 66 -5.08 23.57 -3.47
N GLU A 67 -4.71 24.58 -2.67
CA GLU A 67 -3.70 25.57 -3.06
C GLU A 67 -2.28 24.97 -3.10
N GLY A 68 -2.06 23.89 -2.35
CA GLY A 68 -0.78 23.21 -2.24
C GLY A 68 -0.84 22.02 -1.27
N PHE A 69 0.24 21.25 -1.23
CA PHE A 69 0.34 20.11 -0.32
C PHE A 69 0.89 20.53 1.05
N VAL A 70 0.18 20.14 2.11
CA VAL A 70 0.59 20.35 3.49
C VAL A 70 1.57 19.27 3.91
N LYS A 71 2.58 19.61 4.71
CA LYS A 71 3.54 18.65 5.25
C LYS A 71 2.95 17.88 6.42
N VAL A 72 3.14 16.56 6.42
CA VAL A 72 2.67 15.66 7.49
C VAL A 72 3.88 14.97 8.10
N THR A 73 4.04 15.04 9.42
CA THR A 73 5.08 14.29 10.13
C THR A 73 4.57 12.88 10.42
N HIS A 74 5.35 11.88 10.03
CA HIS A 74 5.02 10.47 10.28
C HIS A 74 5.23 10.12 11.77
N PRO A 75 4.37 9.26 12.35
CA PRO A 75 4.51 8.81 13.74
C PRO A 75 5.79 8.00 13.98
N ALA A 76 6.26 7.30 12.95
CA ALA A 76 7.50 6.55 12.94
C ALA A 76 8.18 6.68 11.57
N PRO A 77 9.52 6.54 11.49
CA PRO A 77 10.24 6.65 10.23
C PRO A 77 9.79 5.61 9.19
N ILE A 78 9.41 6.09 8.01
CA ILE A 78 9.04 5.30 6.83
C ILE A 78 10.31 5.02 6.02
N LEU A 79 11.05 4.02 6.50
CA LEU A 79 12.38 3.70 6.01
C LEU A 79 12.39 3.03 4.62
N SER A 80 13.56 3.12 3.99
CA SER A 80 13.94 2.32 2.82
C SER A 80 14.42 0.92 3.22
N LEU A 81 14.71 0.07 2.24
CA LEU A 81 15.28 -1.25 2.44
C LEU A 81 16.69 -1.30 1.89
N ASP A 82 17.56 -2.06 2.55
CA ASP A 82 18.77 -2.57 1.92
C ASP A 82 18.38 -3.55 0.80
N LYS A 83 19.32 -3.82 -0.11
CA LYS A 83 19.07 -4.66 -1.28
C LYS A 83 20.17 -5.71 -1.46
N GLY A 84 19.79 -6.85 -2.01
CA GLY A 84 20.67 -7.84 -2.62
C GLY A 84 20.13 -8.24 -3.99
N THR A 85 21.01 -8.65 -4.90
CA THR A 85 20.68 -9.05 -6.28
C THR A 85 20.88 -10.54 -6.56
N SER A 86 21.36 -11.30 -5.57
CA SER A 86 21.59 -12.75 -5.68
C SER A 86 21.34 -13.47 -4.35
N GLY A 87 21.13 -14.78 -4.39
CA GLY A 87 21.03 -15.61 -3.18
C GLY A 87 22.26 -15.49 -2.27
N GLU A 88 23.47 -15.38 -2.85
CA GLU A 88 24.72 -15.19 -2.09
C GLU A 88 24.72 -13.88 -1.30
N GLU A 89 24.27 -12.77 -1.91
CA GLU A 89 24.17 -11.49 -1.22
C GLU A 89 23.13 -11.51 -0.09
N ILE A 90 22.02 -12.22 -0.27
CA ILE A 90 21.03 -12.43 0.80
C ILE A 90 21.60 -13.25 1.95
N ARG A 91 22.32 -14.35 1.66
CA ARG A 91 22.99 -15.14 2.70
C ARG A 91 24.02 -14.30 3.46
N ALA A 92 24.83 -13.52 2.75
CA ALA A 92 25.81 -12.62 3.37
C ALA A 92 25.14 -11.53 4.22
N TRP A 93 24.00 -10.98 3.77
CA TRP A 93 23.19 -10.07 4.59
C TRP A 93 22.73 -10.75 5.88
N TRP A 94 22.18 -11.97 5.78
CA TRP A 94 21.69 -12.67 6.95
C TRP A 94 22.80 -13.08 7.92
N GLU A 95 23.96 -13.50 7.43
CA GLU A 95 25.12 -13.80 8.27
C GLU A 95 25.56 -12.58 9.10
N ARG A 96 25.44 -11.37 8.56
CA ARG A 96 25.71 -10.13 9.32
C ARG A 96 24.62 -9.81 10.33
N VAL A 97 23.36 -9.99 9.96
CA VAL A 97 22.19 -9.63 10.79
C VAL A 97 21.98 -10.62 11.94
N SER A 98 22.16 -11.92 11.69
CA SER A 98 22.00 -12.98 12.69
C SER A 98 22.95 -12.85 13.89
N LYS A 99 24.09 -12.16 13.72
CA LYS A 99 25.03 -11.83 14.82
C LYS A 99 24.42 -10.94 15.91
N PHE A 100 23.31 -10.26 15.62
CA PHE A 100 22.57 -9.44 16.58
C PHE A 100 21.48 -10.23 17.34
N LEU A 101 21.24 -11.49 16.98
CA LEU A 101 20.33 -12.36 17.70
C LEU A 101 21.01 -12.96 18.93
N PRO A 102 20.23 -13.28 19.99
CA PRO A 102 20.76 -14.02 21.12
C PRO A 102 21.22 -15.43 20.70
N PRO A 103 22.23 -16.03 21.35
CA PRO A 103 22.76 -17.35 20.98
C PRO A 103 21.72 -18.49 21.03
N ASP A 104 20.68 -18.34 21.84
CA ASP A 104 19.57 -19.26 22.04
C ASP A 104 18.29 -18.83 21.30
N ALA A 105 18.41 -17.92 20.32
CA ALA A 105 17.27 -17.51 19.49
C ALA A 105 16.59 -18.74 18.85
N PRO A 106 15.25 -18.84 18.91
CA PRO A 106 14.54 -19.90 18.23
C PRO A 106 14.72 -19.80 16.71
N PRO A 107 14.48 -20.90 15.96
CA PRO A 107 14.41 -20.84 14.52
C PRO A 107 13.43 -19.76 14.06
N LEU A 108 13.83 -18.99 13.04
CA LEU A 108 13.04 -17.88 12.51
C LEU A 108 12.29 -18.30 11.24
N ALA A 109 11.06 -17.80 11.15
CA ALA A 109 10.29 -17.83 9.92
C ALA A 109 10.47 -16.53 9.12
N TRP A 110 10.08 -16.60 7.85
CA TRP A 110 10.26 -15.55 6.86
C TRP A 110 8.96 -15.29 6.13
N VAL A 111 8.70 -14.03 5.82
CA VAL A 111 7.62 -13.62 4.91
C VAL A 111 8.23 -12.92 3.72
N VAL A 112 7.82 -13.37 2.53
CA VAL A 112 8.20 -12.80 1.25
C VAL A 112 6.99 -12.10 0.65
N GLU A 113 7.18 -10.85 0.24
CA GLU A 113 6.14 -10.01 -0.37
C GLU A 113 6.66 -9.37 -1.65
N PRO A 114 5.79 -9.02 -2.62
CA PRO A 114 6.21 -8.28 -3.79
C PRO A 114 6.80 -6.92 -3.43
N LYS A 115 7.91 -6.56 -4.05
CA LYS A 115 8.45 -5.20 -3.97
C LYS A 115 7.74 -4.33 -5.00
N LEU A 116 6.59 -3.80 -4.60
CA LEU A 116 5.70 -3.01 -5.45
C LEU A 116 6.39 -1.75 -5.97
N ASP A 117 6.28 -1.51 -7.28
CA ASP A 117 6.83 -0.32 -7.91
C ASP A 117 5.76 0.79 -8.05
N GLY A 118 5.47 1.44 -6.92
CA GLY A 118 4.45 2.49 -6.84
C GLY A 118 4.87 3.71 -6.03
N LEU A 119 3.87 4.29 -5.36
CA LEU A 119 4.05 5.39 -4.41
C LEU A 119 3.61 4.95 -3.01
N THR A 120 4.57 4.86 -2.08
CA THR A 120 4.28 4.58 -0.68
C THR A 120 3.34 5.64 -0.09
N VAL A 121 2.28 5.16 0.55
CA VAL A 121 1.29 5.94 1.28
C VAL A 121 1.15 5.44 2.73
N VAL A 122 0.85 6.36 3.63
CA VAL A 122 0.62 6.12 5.06
C VAL A 122 -0.80 6.55 5.36
N LEU A 123 -1.61 5.61 5.84
CA LEU A 123 -3.06 5.74 6.00
C LEU A 123 -3.40 5.73 7.48
N HIS A 124 -3.94 6.82 7.98
CA HIS A 124 -4.31 7.00 9.38
C HIS A 124 -5.81 6.76 9.54
N TYR A 125 -6.13 5.91 10.50
CA TYR A 125 -7.49 5.61 10.92
C TYR A 125 -7.68 5.93 12.39
N GLU A 126 -8.80 6.55 12.72
CA GLU A 126 -9.26 6.80 14.09
C GLU A 126 -10.66 6.20 14.26
N ASP A 127 -10.81 5.32 15.24
CA ASP A 127 -12.03 4.52 15.49
C ASP A 127 -12.55 3.81 14.22
N GLY A 128 -11.62 3.39 13.37
CA GLY A 128 -11.89 2.74 12.10
C GLY A 128 -12.32 3.69 10.97
N LEU A 129 -12.28 5.01 11.14
CA LEU A 129 -12.54 5.99 10.10
C LEU A 129 -11.23 6.48 9.46
N PHE A 130 -11.17 6.55 8.14
CA PHE A 130 -10.02 7.15 7.45
C PHE A 130 -10.01 8.67 7.68
N VAL A 131 -8.95 9.18 8.32
CA VAL A 131 -8.84 10.58 8.72
C VAL A 131 -7.72 11.34 8.01
N LEU A 132 -6.61 10.68 7.69
CA LEU A 132 -5.44 11.31 7.07
C LEU A 132 -4.68 10.32 6.20
N GLY A 133 -4.24 10.76 5.03
CA GLY A 133 -3.38 10.00 4.14
C GLY A 133 -2.18 10.81 3.71
N ALA A 134 -0.97 10.27 3.86
CA ALA A 134 0.26 10.99 3.55
C ALA A 134 1.17 10.19 2.60
N THR A 135 1.91 10.90 1.74
CA THR A 135 3.00 10.29 0.97
C THR A 135 4.19 9.97 1.87
N ARG A 136 5.13 9.14 1.41
CA ARG A 136 6.39 8.91 2.17
C ARG A 136 7.22 10.19 2.37
N GLY A 137 7.31 11.03 1.34
CA GLY A 137 8.25 12.16 1.28
C GLY A 137 9.70 11.71 1.58
N ASN A 138 10.34 12.34 2.56
CA ASN A 138 11.72 12.02 2.95
C ASN A 138 11.85 10.84 3.95
N GLY A 139 10.74 10.18 4.28
CA GLY A 139 10.66 9.10 5.26
C GLY A 139 10.26 9.56 6.66
N TYR A 140 10.40 10.85 6.98
CA TYR A 140 9.97 11.43 8.27
C TYR A 140 8.81 12.40 8.08
N VAL A 141 8.82 13.13 6.97
CA VAL A 141 7.80 14.10 6.59
C VAL A 141 7.33 13.78 5.17
N GLY A 142 6.02 13.60 5.04
CA GLY A 142 5.28 13.41 3.80
C GLY A 142 4.46 14.63 3.40
N GLU A 143 3.67 14.45 2.36
CA GLU A 143 2.65 15.40 1.89
C GLU A 143 1.26 14.83 2.18
N ASP A 144 0.35 15.65 2.69
CA ASP A 144 -1.05 15.32 2.86
C ASP A 144 -1.71 15.14 1.49
N VAL A 145 -2.19 13.93 1.20
CA VAL A 145 -2.90 13.55 -0.01
C VAL A 145 -4.24 12.90 0.35
N THR A 146 -4.84 13.31 1.47
CA THR A 146 -6.07 12.72 2.02
C THR A 146 -7.23 12.80 1.04
N THR A 147 -7.44 13.96 0.41
CA THR A 147 -8.53 14.17 -0.55
C THR A 147 -8.35 13.30 -1.80
N ASN A 148 -7.13 13.17 -2.31
CA ASN A 148 -6.79 12.29 -3.43
C ASN A 148 -6.97 10.81 -3.06
N LEU A 149 -6.52 10.39 -1.88
CA LEU A 149 -6.66 9.01 -1.42
C LEU A 149 -8.12 8.60 -1.18
N ARG A 150 -8.99 9.54 -0.79
CA ARG A 150 -10.44 9.27 -0.70
C ARG A 150 -11.06 8.86 -2.03
N THR A 151 -10.48 9.26 -3.17
CA THR A 151 -10.98 8.89 -4.49
C THR A 151 -10.57 7.47 -4.91
N VAL A 152 -9.55 6.90 -4.26
CA VAL A 152 -9.06 5.54 -4.56
C VAL A 152 -10.08 4.52 -4.08
N ARG A 153 -10.72 3.81 -5.00
CA ARG A 153 -11.85 2.92 -4.70
C ARG A 153 -11.47 1.72 -3.83
N ALA A 154 -10.25 1.21 -3.99
CA ALA A 154 -9.68 0.13 -3.18
C ALA A 154 -9.39 0.56 -1.72
N LEU A 155 -9.41 1.86 -1.40
CA LEU A 155 -9.20 2.35 -0.04
C LEU A 155 -10.54 2.30 0.76
N PRO A 156 -10.59 1.54 1.87
CA PRO A 156 -11.75 1.54 2.74
C PRO A 156 -11.83 2.85 3.54
N LEU A 157 -12.87 3.67 3.35
CA LEU A 157 -13.06 4.87 4.20
C LEU A 157 -13.43 4.52 5.65
N ARG A 158 -13.96 3.31 5.85
CA ARG A 158 -14.30 2.75 7.15
C ARG A 158 -13.82 1.30 7.22
N ILE A 159 -13.15 0.96 8.31
CA ILE A 159 -12.73 -0.40 8.68
C ILE A 159 -13.39 -0.80 10.01
N PRO A 160 -13.71 -2.10 10.21
CA PRO A 160 -13.63 -3.13 9.20
C PRO A 160 -14.72 -2.96 8.14
N VAL A 161 -14.46 -3.41 6.91
CA VAL A 161 -15.50 -3.55 5.90
C VAL A 161 -16.36 -4.77 6.28
N GLY A 162 -17.54 -4.51 6.85
CA GLY A 162 -18.47 -5.56 7.26
C GLY A 162 -19.33 -6.10 6.11
N ASN A 163 -19.71 -7.38 6.17
CA ASN A 163 -20.75 -7.93 5.31
C ASN A 163 -22.14 -7.48 5.81
N PRO A 164 -22.92 -6.74 5.00
CA PRO A 164 -24.22 -6.19 5.40
C PRO A 164 -25.30 -7.27 5.61
N TRP A 165 -25.11 -8.47 5.07
CA TRP A 165 -26.08 -9.57 5.10
C TRP A 165 -25.99 -10.44 6.36
N GLY A 166 -25.18 -10.04 7.35
CA GLY A 166 -25.23 -10.62 8.69
C GLY A 166 -24.53 -11.97 8.86
N PHE A 167 -23.60 -12.34 7.97
CA PHE A 167 -22.74 -13.49 8.23
C PHE A 167 -21.91 -13.24 9.50
N PRO A 168 -21.81 -14.23 10.41
CA PRO A 168 -21.04 -14.07 11.62
C PRO A 168 -19.61 -13.67 11.25
N LYS A 169 -19.08 -12.65 11.94
CA LYS A 169 -17.65 -12.34 11.86
C LYS A 169 -16.88 -13.64 12.11
N PRO A 170 -15.80 -13.93 11.35
CA PRO A 170 -15.00 -15.11 11.58
C PRO A 170 -14.68 -15.25 13.07
N GLN A 171 -14.75 -16.47 13.62
CA GLN A 171 -14.26 -16.69 14.97
C GLN A 171 -12.81 -16.16 15.05
N GLY A 172 -12.54 -15.29 16.01
CA GLY A 172 -11.23 -14.65 16.16
C GLY A 172 -11.08 -13.26 15.49
N PHE A 173 -12.14 -12.66 14.93
CA PHE A 173 -12.09 -11.30 14.41
C PHE A 173 -11.51 -10.31 15.44
N ARG A 174 -10.33 -9.76 15.11
CA ARG A 174 -9.59 -8.86 16.01
C ARG A 174 -10.21 -7.45 15.96
N ARG A 175 -10.32 -6.80 17.12
CA ARG A 175 -10.93 -5.46 17.23
C ARG A 175 -10.05 -4.41 16.55
N VAL A 176 -10.69 -3.45 15.88
CA VAL A 176 -10.00 -2.26 15.36
C VAL A 176 -9.51 -1.42 16.55
N PRO A 177 -8.24 -1.04 16.60
CA PRO A 177 -7.70 -0.12 17.61
C PRO A 177 -8.33 1.27 17.47
N HIS A 178 -8.26 2.08 18.54
CA HIS A 178 -8.67 3.48 18.47
C HIS A 178 -7.87 4.23 17.41
N ARG A 179 -6.56 4.01 17.33
CA ARG A 179 -5.69 4.58 16.30
C ARG A 179 -5.00 3.45 15.56
N LEU A 180 -5.07 3.45 14.23
CA LEU A 180 -4.38 2.49 13.38
C LEU A 180 -3.74 3.22 12.20
N ILE A 181 -2.43 3.06 12.03
CA ILE A 181 -1.67 3.66 10.94
C ILE A 181 -1.11 2.55 10.07
N VAL A 182 -1.59 2.48 8.83
CA VAL A 182 -1.26 1.42 7.87
C VAL A 182 -0.36 1.98 6.78
N ARG A 183 0.68 1.24 6.42
CA ARG A 183 1.52 1.54 5.27
C ARG A 183 1.14 0.64 4.10
N GLY A 184 1.02 1.27 2.93
CA GLY A 184 0.76 0.60 1.66
C GLY A 184 1.46 1.28 0.51
N GLU A 185 1.25 0.75 -0.69
CA GLU A 185 1.70 1.32 -1.95
C GLU A 185 0.47 1.62 -2.80
N ALA A 186 0.31 2.88 -3.22
CA ALA A 186 -0.56 3.20 -4.33
C ALA A 186 0.12 2.71 -5.61
N ILE A 187 -0.62 2.00 -6.45
CA ILE A 187 -0.12 1.41 -7.69
C ILE A 187 -1.14 1.61 -8.82
N MET A 188 -0.70 1.41 -10.06
CA MET A 188 -1.57 1.28 -11.22
C MET A 188 -1.29 -0.10 -11.81
N LEU A 189 -2.34 -0.88 -12.06
CA LEU A 189 -2.17 -2.18 -12.70
C LEU A 189 -1.67 -1.97 -14.14
N ILE A 190 -0.93 -2.95 -14.68
CA ILE A 190 -0.31 -2.85 -16.00
C ILE A 190 -1.38 -2.60 -17.07
N ALA A 191 -2.47 -3.38 -17.05
CA ALA A 191 -3.57 -3.23 -18.01
C ALA A 191 -4.23 -1.84 -17.93
N ASP A 192 -4.43 -1.32 -16.72
CA ASP A 192 -5.01 0.00 -16.47
C ASP A 192 -4.09 1.13 -16.95
N PHE A 193 -2.78 0.99 -16.73
CA PHE A 193 -1.77 1.91 -17.21
C PHE A 193 -1.72 1.96 -18.74
N GLU A 194 -1.75 0.80 -19.39
CA GLU A 194 -1.78 0.72 -20.85
C GLU A 194 -3.07 1.34 -21.41
N ALA A 195 -4.22 1.09 -20.78
CA ALA A 195 -5.48 1.71 -21.16
C ALA A 195 -5.42 3.24 -21.01
N LEU A 196 -4.86 3.74 -19.92
CA LEU A 196 -4.66 5.15 -19.68
C LEU A 196 -3.77 5.79 -20.77
N ASN A 197 -2.66 5.14 -21.13
CA ASN A 197 -1.77 5.63 -22.17
C ASN A 197 -2.41 5.59 -23.56
N ARG A 198 -3.24 4.58 -23.87
CA ARG A 198 -4.04 4.56 -25.11
C ARG A 198 -4.99 5.76 -25.19
N GLN A 199 -5.73 6.03 -24.11
CA GLN A 199 -6.61 7.21 -24.05
C GLN A 199 -5.83 8.53 -24.19
N GLN A 200 -4.65 8.64 -23.57
CA GLN A 200 -3.79 9.81 -23.72
C GLN A 200 -3.28 9.96 -25.16
N ALA A 201 -2.91 8.88 -25.83
CA ALA A 201 -2.46 8.91 -27.22
C ALA A 201 -3.59 9.37 -28.17
N GLU A 202 -4.80 8.83 -27.99
CA GLU A 202 -5.99 9.20 -28.76
C GLU A 202 -6.38 10.67 -28.59
N ALA A 203 -6.12 11.23 -27.40
CA ALA A 203 -6.34 12.64 -27.08
C ALA A 203 -5.13 13.55 -27.38
N GLU A 204 -4.10 13.05 -28.07
CA GLU A 204 -2.83 13.76 -28.35
C GLU A 204 -2.14 14.32 -27.08
N GLY A 205 -2.41 13.69 -25.94
CA GLY A 205 -1.86 14.02 -24.64
C GLY A 205 -0.48 13.42 -24.39
N LYS A 206 0.16 13.88 -23.32
CA LYS A 206 1.45 13.35 -22.88
C LYS A 206 1.29 11.93 -22.33
N LEU A 207 2.08 11.00 -22.85
CA LEU A 207 2.17 9.63 -22.35
C LEU A 207 2.96 9.56 -21.04
N PHE A 208 2.58 8.63 -20.19
CA PHE A 208 3.32 8.30 -18.99
C PHE A 208 4.39 7.25 -19.30
N ALA A 209 5.59 7.43 -18.72
CA ALA A 209 6.74 6.57 -19.02
C ALA A 209 6.63 5.18 -18.37
N ASN A 210 6.05 5.07 -17.18
CA ASN A 210 5.86 3.81 -16.47
C ASN A 210 4.72 3.92 -15.42
N PRO A 211 4.18 2.80 -14.93
CA PRO A 211 3.11 2.78 -13.93
C PRO A 211 3.44 3.53 -12.64
N ARG A 212 4.68 3.45 -12.16
CA ARG A 212 5.14 4.17 -10.95
C ARG A 212 4.95 5.68 -11.08
N ASN A 213 5.44 6.25 -12.18
CA ASN A 213 5.35 7.68 -12.45
C ASN A 213 3.92 8.12 -12.75
N ALA A 214 3.15 7.29 -13.48
CA ALA A 214 1.73 7.53 -13.71
C ALA A 214 0.96 7.61 -12.38
N THR A 215 1.20 6.66 -11.48
CA THR A 215 0.56 6.61 -10.17
C THR A 215 0.95 7.80 -9.30
N ALA A 216 2.24 8.10 -9.20
CA ALA A 216 2.73 9.18 -8.37
C ALA A 216 2.22 10.55 -8.85
N GLY A 217 2.22 10.78 -10.17
CA GLY A 217 1.65 11.98 -10.77
C GLY A 217 0.13 12.05 -10.59
N SER A 218 -0.58 10.94 -10.76
CA SER A 218 -2.04 10.87 -10.64
C SER A 218 -2.53 11.09 -9.20
N LEU A 219 -1.78 10.63 -8.19
CA LEU A 219 -2.15 10.81 -6.79
C LEU A 219 -1.79 12.20 -6.26
N ARG A 220 -0.77 12.85 -6.81
CA ARG A 220 -0.31 14.18 -6.39
C ARG A 220 -0.88 15.28 -7.27
N GLN A 221 -2.20 15.32 -7.38
CA GLN A 221 -2.94 16.37 -8.08
C GLN A 221 -3.55 17.33 -7.06
N LEU A 222 -3.47 18.63 -7.33
CA LEU A 222 -4.14 19.62 -6.47
C LEU A 222 -5.67 19.48 -6.53
N ASP A 223 -6.18 19.11 -7.70
CA ASP A 223 -7.60 18.79 -7.88
C ASP A 223 -7.82 17.27 -7.76
N PRO A 224 -8.50 16.79 -6.69
CA PRO A 224 -8.75 15.37 -6.49
C PRO A 224 -9.68 14.77 -7.55
N ARG A 225 -10.45 15.59 -8.30
CA ARG A 225 -11.26 15.10 -9.43
C ARG A 225 -10.39 14.52 -10.54
N VAL A 226 -9.18 15.05 -10.71
CA VAL A 226 -8.20 14.48 -11.65
C VAL A 226 -7.76 13.11 -11.16
N THR A 227 -7.46 12.94 -9.87
CA THR A 227 -7.11 11.63 -9.29
C THR A 227 -8.27 10.64 -9.40
N ALA A 228 -9.51 11.08 -9.19
CA ALA A 228 -10.70 10.23 -9.28
C ALA A 228 -10.91 9.60 -10.66
N ALA A 229 -10.42 10.25 -11.72
CA ALA A 229 -10.47 9.74 -13.10
C ALA A 229 -9.31 8.80 -13.45
N ARG A 230 -8.36 8.57 -12.54
CA ARG A 230 -7.18 7.72 -12.78
C ARG A 230 -7.37 6.37 -12.11
N PRO A 231 -7.00 5.25 -12.77
CA PRO A 231 -7.19 3.91 -12.24
C PRO A 231 -6.11 3.55 -11.21
N ILE A 232 -6.12 4.24 -10.07
CA ILE A 232 -5.21 3.97 -8.96
C ILE A 232 -5.81 2.85 -8.10
N SER A 233 -4.99 1.84 -7.82
CA SER A 233 -5.24 0.80 -6.84
C SER A 233 -4.28 0.94 -5.64
N LEU A 234 -4.43 0.07 -4.66
CA LEU A 234 -3.71 0.11 -3.39
C LEU A 234 -3.35 -1.32 -2.96
N LEU A 235 -2.17 -1.50 -2.37
CA LEU A 235 -1.81 -2.74 -1.65
C LEU A 235 -1.13 -2.38 -0.33
N CYS A 236 -1.68 -2.89 0.78
CA CYS A 236 -1.21 -2.65 2.14
C CYS A 236 -0.33 -3.79 2.63
N TYR A 237 0.70 -3.48 3.42
CA TYR A 237 1.72 -4.46 3.79
C TYR A 237 2.33 -4.29 5.20
N ALA A 238 2.03 -3.21 5.92
CA ALA A 238 2.55 -3.03 7.27
C ALA A 238 1.66 -2.14 8.13
N ILE A 239 1.77 -2.33 9.44
CA ILE A 239 1.24 -1.42 10.45
C ILE A 239 2.41 -0.60 10.97
N VAL A 240 2.29 0.72 10.91
CA VAL A 240 3.29 1.68 11.40
C VAL A 240 3.12 1.90 12.89
N GLU A 241 1.87 2.09 13.32
CA GLU A 241 1.49 2.37 14.70
C GLU A 241 0.06 1.86 14.93
N ALA A 242 -0.22 1.39 16.15
CA ALA A 242 -1.56 1.07 16.58
C ALA A 242 -1.71 1.36 18.09
N GLU A 243 -2.81 1.99 18.49
CA GLU A 243 -3.15 2.29 19.88
C GLU A 243 -4.59 1.84 20.18
N GLY A 244 -4.82 1.19 21.32
CA GLY A 244 -6.14 0.66 21.68
C GLY A 244 -6.39 0.67 23.19
N PRO A 245 -7.65 0.41 23.63
CA PRO A 245 -8.10 0.61 25.02
C PRO A 245 -7.39 -0.24 26.10
N ALA A 246 -6.49 -1.14 25.72
CA ALA A 246 -5.70 -1.99 26.61
C ALA A 246 -4.17 -1.72 26.54
N LEU A 247 -3.73 -0.68 25.83
CA LEU A 247 -2.30 -0.33 25.71
C LEU A 247 -1.93 0.76 26.72
N SER A 248 -1.97 0.40 28.01
CA SER A 248 -1.36 1.20 29.07
C SER A 248 0.14 0.93 29.11
N SER A 249 0.91 1.60 28.25
CA SER A 249 2.24 2.16 28.55
C SER A 249 3.01 2.40 27.24
N SER A 250 3.62 3.58 27.16
CA SER A 250 4.49 4.06 26.09
C SER A 250 5.50 3.00 25.61
N ALA A 251 5.18 2.38 24.48
CA ALA A 251 6.15 1.72 23.62
C ALA A 251 5.54 1.54 22.22
N SER A 252 5.69 2.56 21.37
CA SER A 252 5.68 2.36 19.92
C SER A 252 6.55 1.14 19.61
N LEU A 253 5.99 0.16 18.89
CA LEU A 253 6.58 -1.14 18.53
C LEU A 253 6.56 -2.28 19.58
N THR A 254 5.72 -2.25 20.63
CA THR A 254 5.58 -3.43 21.52
C THR A 254 4.49 -4.42 21.09
N VAL A 255 4.98 -5.50 20.47
CA VAL A 255 4.70 -6.91 20.76
C VAL A 255 3.59 -7.16 21.78
N ASN A 256 2.50 -7.81 21.34
CA ASN A 256 1.64 -8.56 22.24
C ASN A 256 2.11 -10.01 22.33
N SER A 257 2.25 -10.52 23.55
CA SER A 257 2.29 -11.96 23.81
C SER A 257 1.00 -12.60 23.26
N ALA A 258 1.10 -13.84 22.79
CA ALA A 258 0.03 -14.62 22.16
C ALA A 258 -1.34 -14.40 22.85
N GLY A 259 -2.24 -13.68 22.17
CA GLY A 259 -3.61 -13.39 22.66
C GLY A 259 -4.00 -11.91 22.74
N GLY A 260 -3.09 -10.95 22.48
CA GLY A 260 -3.46 -9.53 22.38
C GLY A 260 -4.20 -9.18 21.07
N PRO A 261 -4.84 -7.98 20.97
CA PRO A 261 -5.61 -7.58 19.79
C PRO A 261 -4.76 -7.30 18.55
N MET A 262 -3.44 -7.16 18.69
CA MET A 262 -2.51 -6.87 17.58
C MET A 262 -1.71 -8.11 17.15
N PRO A 263 -1.45 -8.27 15.84
CA PRO A 263 -0.51 -9.26 15.30
C PRO A 263 0.86 -9.28 15.98
N SER A 264 1.41 -10.48 16.13
CA SER A 264 2.75 -10.75 16.65
C SER A 264 3.75 -11.07 15.54
N THR A 265 3.26 -11.48 14.37
CA THR A 265 4.07 -11.77 13.17
C THR A 265 3.65 -10.94 11.96
N GLN A 266 4.52 -10.86 10.96
CA GLN A 266 4.23 -10.18 9.69
C GLN A 266 3.14 -10.94 8.93
N TRP A 267 3.16 -12.27 8.95
CA TRP A 267 2.11 -13.09 8.35
C TRP A 267 0.73 -12.81 8.94
N GLU A 268 0.64 -12.76 10.27
CA GLU A 268 -0.57 -12.36 10.98
C GLU A 268 -0.96 -10.90 10.67
N THR A 269 0.01 -10.02 10.44
CA THR A 269 -0.24 -8.62 10.06
C THR A 269 -0.94 -8.54 8.71
N LEU A 270 -0.46 -9.28 7.71
CA LEU A 270 -1.09 -9.34 6.39
C LEU A 270 -2.49 -9.94 6.47
N ALA A 271 -2.68 -11.01 7.25
CA ALA A 271 -4.00 -11.61 7.48
C ALA A 271 -4.96 -10.62 8.15
N TYR A 272 -4.51 -9.93 9.20
CA TYR A 272 -5.30 -8.94 9.91
C TYR A 272 -5.70 -7.75 9.02
N LEU A 273 -4.79 -7.25 8.18
CA LEU A 273 -5.13 -6.20 7.20
C LEU A 273 -6.22 -6.67 6.23
N ARG A 274 -6.16 -7.91 5.75
CA ARG A 274 -7.24 -8.49 4.91
C ARG A 274 -8.56 -8.57 5.66
N GLU A 275 -8.56 -9.04 6.91
CA GLU A 275 -9.77 -9.11 7.76
C GLU A 275 -10.45 -7.75 7.96
N LEU A 276 -9.67 -6.67 8.00
CA LEU A 276 -10.19 -5.30 8.10
C LEU A 276 -10.75 -4.76 6.77
N GLY A 277 -10.48 -5.44 5.66
CA GLY A 277 -10.91 -5.05 4.32
C GLY A 277 -9.86 -4.27 3.52
N PHE A 278 -8.59 -4.27 3.94
CA PHE A 278 -7.53 -3.71 3.13
C PHE A 278 -7.14 -4.65 1.98
N PRO A 279 -6.80 -4.11 0.80
CA PRO A 279 -6.19 -4.89 -0.25
C PRO A 279 -4.77 -5.28 0.15
N VAL A 280 -4.47 -6.57 0.07
CA VAL A 280 -3.15 -7.15 0.35
C VAL A 280 -2.83 -8.11 -0.78
N SER A 281 -1.59 -8.12 -1.25
CA SER A 281 -1.18 -8.97 -2.37
C SER A 281 -1.48 -10.45 -2.11
N GLU A 282 -1.89 -11.16 -3.16
CA GLU A 282 -1.99 -12.62 -3.19
C GLU A 282 -0.61 -13.30 -3.32
N HIS A 283 0.37 -12.58 -3.83
CA HIS A 283 1.73 -13.05 -4.11
C HIS A 283 2.64 -13.04 -2.87
N VAL A 284 2.08 -13.31 -1.70
CA VAL A 284 2.80 -13.38 -0.43
C VAL A 284 2.99 -14.83 -0.01
N ALA A 285 4.15 -15.15 0.57
CA ALA A 285 4.46 -16.50 1.03
C ALA A 285 5.23 -16.48 2.34
N ARG A 286 5.02 -17.51 3.17
CA ARG A 286 5.73 -17.72 4.44
C ARG A 286 6.57 -18.98 4.36
N PHE A 287 7.79 -18.90 4.88
CA PHE A 287 8.78 -19.98 4.85
C PHE A 287 9.42 -20.16 6.23
N GLU A 288 9.85 -21.39 6.52
CA GLU A 288 10.61 -21.70 7.74
C GLU A 288 12.14 -21.72 7.48
N SER A 289 12.55 -21.53 6.23
CA SER A 289 13.95 -21.58 5.80
C SER A 289 14.31 -20.41 4.88
N LEU A 290 15.46 -19.79 5.12
CA LEU A 290 15.99 -18.73 4.24
C LEU A 290 16.44 -19.28 2.88
N ASP A 291 16.90 -20.54 2.82
CA ASP A 291 17.29 -21.13 1.54
C ASP A 291 16.06 -21.37 0.64
N GLU A 292 14.92 -21.75 1.22
CA GLU A 292 13.65 -21.85 0.47
C GLU A 292 13.19 -20.47 -0.04
N VAL A 293 13.36 -19.43 0.79
CA VAL A 293 13.10 -18.04 0.39
C VAL A 293 13.94 -17.64 -0.82
N ILE A 294 15.24 -17.96 -0.81
CA ILE A 294 16.15 -17.61 -1.92
C ILE A 294 15.70 -18.28 -3.21
N VAL A 295 15.44 -19.60 -3.17
CA VAL A 295 14.95 -20.36 -4.33
C VAL A 295 13.63 -19.76 -4.85
N TYR A 296 12.72 -19.41 -3.93
CA TYR A 296 11.46 -18.76 -4.30
C TYR A 296 11.67 -17.39 -4.97
N CYS A 297 12.61 -16.58 -4.47
CA CYS A 297 12.94 -15.27 -5.04
C CYS A 297 13.57 -15.38 -6.43
N GLU A 298 14.47 -16.35 -6.63
CA GLU A 298 15.11 -16.60 -7.92
C GLU A 298 14.08 -17.06 -8.96
N GLY A 299 13.18 -17.98 -8.59
CA GLY A 299 12.10 -18.43 -9.47
C GLY A 299 11.09 -17.33 -9.83
N TRP A 300 10.99 -16.26 -9.04
CA TRP A 300 10.14 -15.11 -9.34
C TRP A 300 10.63 -14.27 -10.52
N ILE A 301 11.93 -14.33 -10.86
CA ILE A 301 12.49 -13.56 -11.97
C ILE A 301 11.81 -13.93 -13.29
N GLU A 302 11.58 -15.23 -13.52
CA GLU A 302 10.97 -15.75 -14.75
C GLU A 302 9.47 -15.45 -14.84
N ARG A 303 8.77 -15.40 -13.70
CA ARG A 303 7.32 -15.17 -13.64
C ARG A 303 6.93 -13.73 -13.29
N ARG A 304 7.87 -12.78 -13.22
CA ARG A 304 7.55 -11.40 -12.81
C ARG A 304 6.46 -10.76 -13.68
N ASP A 305 6.41 -11.13 -14.96
CA ASP A 305 5.43 -10.61 -15.94
C ASP A 305 4.03 -11.25 -15.79
N THR A 306 3.87 -12.22 -14.90
CA THR A 306 2.55 -12.80 -14.56
C THR A 306 1.79 -11.96 -13.53
N ALA A 307 2.47 -11.07 -12.81
CA ALA A 307 1.83 -10.19 -11.86
C ALA A 307 1.07 -9.06 -12.60
N PRO A 308 -0.12 -8.65 -12.14
CA PRO A 308 -0.90 -7.61 -12.78
C PRO A 308 -0.36 -6.19 -12.54
N TYR A 309 0.79 -6.06 -11.86
CA TYR A 309 1.41 -4.80 -11.48
C TYR A 309 2.93 -4.90 -11.62
N GLU A 310 3.60 -3.76 -11.76
CA GLU A 310 5.06 -3.71 -11.78
C GLU A 310 5.65 -4.03 -10.39
N LEU A 311 6.65 -4.90 -10.39
CA LEU A 311 7.51 -5.17 -9.24
C LEU A 311 8.97 -5.19 -9.65
N ASP A 312 9.83 -4.54 -8.87
CA ASP A 312 11.28 -4.49 -9.13
C ASP A 312 12.07 -5.52 -8.31
N GLY A 313 11.37 -6.45 -7.66
CA GLY A 313 11.92 -7.47 -6.81
C GLY A 313 10.92 -8.01 -5.81
N LEU A 314 11.43 -8.66 -4.77
CA LEU A 314 10.68 -9.09 -3.59
C LEU A 314 11.27 -8.46 -2.33
N VAL A 315 10.48 -8.44 -1.26
CA VAL A 315 10.90 -8.03 0.07
C VAL A 315 10.86 -9.25 0.97
N ILE A 316 12.02 -9.59 1.54
CA ILE A 316 12.19 -10.65 2.52
C ILE A 316 12.16 -10.01 3.91
N LYS A 317 11.29 -10.49 4.79
CA LYS A 317 11.14 -10.00 6.16
C LYS A 317 11.26 -11.15 7.14
N VAL A 318 11.95 -10.94 8.26
CA VAL A 318 11.81 -11.83 9.43
C VAL A 318 10.35 -11.77 9.89
N ASP A 319 9.70 -12.92 10.03
CA ASP A 319 8.25 -12.97 10.30
C ASP A 319 7.92 -12.43 11.70
N ASP A 320 8.70 -12.78 12.71
CA ASP A 320 8.49 -12.33 14.09
C ASP A 320 8.73 -10.82 14.25
N LEU A 321 7.68 -10.07 14.64
CA LEU A 321 7.77 -8.61 14.74
C LEU A 321 8.68 -8.18 15.90
N ALA A 322 8.71 -8.92 17.01
CA ALA A 322 9.55 -8.63 18.17
C ALA A 322 11.04 -8.70 17.80
N THR A 323 11.42 -9.77 17.11
CA THR A 323 12.77 -9.98 16.58
C THR A 323 13.15 -8.87 15.62
N ARG A 324 12.26 -8.47 14.69
CA ARG A 324 12.54 -7.34 13.78
C ARG A 324 12.82 -6.04 14.52
N VAL A 325 12.10 -5.75 15.59
CA VAL A 325 12.31 -4.56 16.43
C VAL A 325 13.65 -4.65 17.14
N ALA A 326 13.98 -5.80 17.74
CA ALA A 326 15.24 -6.03 18.45
C ALA A 326 16.47 -5.92 17.54
N LEU A 327 16.38 -6.39 16.29
CA LEU A 327 17.44 -6.24 15.28
C LEU A 327 17.71 -4.76 14.92
N GLY A 328 16.72 -3.88 15.12
CA GLY A 328 16.85 -2.45 14.93
C GLY A 328 17.14 -2.02 13.49
N VAL A 329 17.74 -0.83 13.36
CA VAL A 329 17.96 -0.15 12.08
C VAL A 329 19.45 0.17 11.90
N VAL A 330 19.95 0.09 10.67
CA VAL A 330 21.27 0.59 10.26
C VAL A 330 21.08 1.70 9.23
N GLY A 331 21.55 2.91 9.55
CA GLY A 331 21.35 4.08 8.70
C GLY A 331 19.87 4.37 8.43
N ARG A 332 19.39 4.00 7.22
CA ARG A 332 17.98 4.16 6.79
C ARG A 332 17.33 2.83 6.38
N ALA A 333 17.88 1.70 6.80
CA ALA A 333 17.38 0.36 6.47
C ALA A 333 17.16 -0.48 7.74
N PRO A 334 15.98 -1.12 7.91
CA PRO A 334 15.76 -2.06 9.00
C PRO A 334 16.59 -3.33 8.80
N ARG A 335 17.23 -3.84 9.85
CA ARG A 335 18.03 -5.07 9.76
C ARG A 335 17.19 -6.32 9.55
N GLY A 336 15.93 -6.31 10.01
CA GLY A 336 15.00 -7.44 9.88
C GLY A 336 14.28 -7.55 8.53
N ALA A 337 14.66 -6.75 7.52
CA ALA A 337 14.10 -6.86 6.16
C ALA A 337 15.09 -6.44 5.08
N VAL A 338 15.01 -7.08 3.90
CA VAL A 338 15.87 -6.81 2.75
C VAL A 338 15.08 -6.95 1.45
N ALA A 339 15.41 -6.15 0.44
CA ALA A 339 14.88 -6.31 -0.91
C ALA A 339 15.76 -7.29 -1.72
N PHE A 340 15.17 -8.36 -2.23
CA PHE A 340 15.75 -9.14 -3.32
C PHE A 340 15.39 -8.44 -4.63
N LYS A 341 16.32 -7.67 -5.21
CA LYS A 341 16.06 -6.90 -6.42
C LYS A 341 16.27 -7.77 -7.66
N PHE A 342 15.32 -7.73 -8.58
CA PHE A 342 15.52 -8.40 -9.87
C PHE A 342 16.59 -7.69 -10.71
N PRO A 343 17.27 -8.44 -11.59
CA PRO A 343 18.11 -7.83 -12.62
C PRO A 343 17.25 -6.86 -13.44
N GLY A 344 17.83 -5.71 -13.79
CA GLY A 344 17.18 -4.74 -14.67
C GLY A 344 16.83 -5.39 -16.01
N ARG A 345 15.79 -4.89 -16.69
CA ARG A 345 15.57 -5.25 -18.09
C ARG A 345 16.73 -4.69 -18.90
N GLU A 346 17.45 -5.55 -19.61
CA GLU A 346 18.50 -5.14 -20.53
C GLU A 346 17.91 -5.02 -21.93
N ALA A 347 18.24 -3.93 -22.62
CA ALA A 347 17.92 -3.72 -24.03
C ALA A 347 19.13 -3.13 -24.73
N THR A 348 19.38 -3.57 -25.96
CA THR A 348 20.46 -3.03 -26.78
C THR A 348 19.93 -1.85 -27.58
N THR A 349 20.60 -0.71 -27.48
CA THR A 349 20.31 0.48 -28.29
C THR A 349 21.58 1.17 -28.76
N LYS A 350 21.46 2.10 -29.70
CA LYS A 350 22.59 2.90 -30.19
C LYS A 350 22.80 4.13 -29.31
N VAL A 351 24.06 4.41 -29.00
CA VAL A 351 24.48 5.72 -28.48
C VAL A 351 24.54 6.67 -29.67
N LEU A 352 23.66 7.67 -29.67
CA LEU A 352 23.58 8.70 -30.70
C LEU A 352 24.62 9.81 -30.45
N ASP A 353 24.80 10.22 -29.20
CA ASP A 353 25.74 11.27 -28.80
C ASP A 353 26.05 11.19 -27.28
N ILE A 354 27.09 11.91 -26.82
CA ILE A 354 27.44 12.03 -25.40
C ILE A 354 27.49 13.51 -25.00
N GLY A 355 26.54 13.92 -24.15
CA GLY A 355 26.53 15.23 -23.52
C GLY A 355 27.28 15.25 -22.19
N VAL A 356 27.52 16.45 -21.66
CA VAL A 356 28.16 16.65 -20.35
C VAL A 356 27.35 17.64 -19.51
N ASN A 357 26.93 17.20 -18.33
CA ASN A 357 26.32 18.07 -17.33
C ASN A 357 27.39 18.63 -16.39
N VAL A 358 27.33 19.94 -16.12
CA VAL A 358 28.16 20.58 -15.09
C VAL A 358 27.36 20.66 -13.79
N GLY A 359 27.77 19.88 -12.80
CA GLY A 359 27.17 19.89 -11.47
C GLY A 359 27.45 21.19 -10.72
N ARG A 360 26.68 21.45 -9.64
CA ARG A 360 26.84 22.67 -8.82
C ARG A 360 28.22 22.85 -8.19
N THR A 361 28.97 21.76 -8.07
CA THR A 361 30.35 21.74 -7.55
C THR A 361 31.42 21.75 -8.66
N GLY A 362 31.02 21.93 -9.93
CA GLY A 362 31.91 21.88 -11.09
C GLY A 362 32.18 20.47 -11.63
N ALA A 363 31.60 19.42 -11.04
CA ALA A 363 31.75 18.05 -11.52
C ALA A 363 31.13 17.87 -12.91
N LEU A 364 31.92 17.38 -13.87
CA LEU A 364 31.46 17.08 -15.22
C LEU A 364 30.95 15.63 -15.29
N THR A 365 29.63 15.46 -15.42
CA THR A 365 28.99 14.14 -15.50
C THR A 365 28.53 13.88 -16.93
N PRO A 366 29.15 12.93 -17.65
CA PRO A 366 28.70 12.58 -18.99
C PRO A 366 27.35 11.86 -18.95
N PHE A 367 26.54 12.05 -19.99
CA PHE A 367 25.30 11.30 -20.20
C PHE A 367 25.14 11.00 -21.70
N ALA A 368 24.53 9.86 -22.02
CA ALA A 368 24.34 9.42 -23.40
C ALA A 368 22.96 9.85 -23.92
N TYR A 369 22.92 10.38 -25.14
CA TYR A 369 21.72 10.40 -25.95
C TYR A 369 21.60 9.04 -26.64
N LEU A 370 20.50 8.32 -26.39
CA LEU A 370 20.29 6.97 -26.91
C LEU A 370 19.19 6.99 -27.98
N GLU A 371 19.30 6.10 -28.95
CA GLU A 371 18.17 5.75 -29.83
C GLU A 371 17.06 5.17 -28.92
N PRO A 372 15.80 5.63 -29.04
CA PRO A 372 14.71 5.11 -28.20
C PRO A 372 14.59 3.58 -28.31
N VAL A 373 14.52 2.89 -27.18
CA VAL A 373 14.45 1.42 -27.07
C VAL A 373 13.47 0.97 -26.00
#